data_AF-A0A4W2IRA3-F1
#
_entry.id   AF-A0A4W2IRA3-F1
#
_cell.length_a   1.000
_cell.length_b   1.000
_cell.length_c   1.000
_cell.angle_alpha   90.00
_cell.angle_beta   90.00
_cell.angle_gamma   90.00
#
_symmetry.space_group_name_H-M   'P 1'
#
loop_
_entity.id
_entity.type
_entity.pdbx_description
1 polymer ?
#
loop_
_entity_poly.entity_id
_entity_poly.type
_entity_poly.pdbx_seq_one_letter_code
_entity_poly.pdbx_strand_id
1 'polypeptide(L)'
;MGELGQRKTHGFTHALCSPGTTMGPAFLLAFPLLLALSTPCDACECKIQHPQTFYCMSDIVIIGNILEHGKDTALKRSYRINITQILKIPKKIPPITSVYTPKDWGSCGYEVRTSQQSQLLIAGYLRKGALYFTRCHMVYFWYRLTDEQRLGFQELYKNGCKCQIQPCLLCWRHCPQPDRRECVWRQKDCNYRIWNGDQSLYSMCTPRPDGHCGWTRIDILNYHRETTPPPPRQTTPEMLYIM
;
A
#
# COMPACT_ATOMS: atom_id res chain seq x y z
N MET A 1 -69.38 -33.51 52.32
CA MET A 1 -68.43 -33.27 53.43
C MET A 1 -67.04 -33.44 52.87
N GLY A 2 -66.18 -32.41 52.93
CA GLY A 2 -64.73 -32.56 52.79
C GLY A 2 -64.12 -32.27 51.41
N GLU A 3 -63.89 -30.98 51.17
CA GLU A 3 -62.80 -30.30 50.46
C GLU A 3 -62.16 -30.80 49.15
N LEU A 4 -62.15 -29.86 48.20
CA LEU A 4 -61.59 -29.85 46.86
C LEU A 4 -60.17 -29.24 46.89
N GLY A 5 -59.14 -30.06 46.75
CA GLY A 5 -57.73 -29.67 46.76
C GLY A 5 -57.17 -29.34 45.38
N GLN A 6 -57.14 -28.04 45.07
CA GLN A 6 -56.26 -27.27 44.17
C GLN A 6 -55.39 -28.00 43.12
N ARG A 7 -55.79 -27.85 41.84
CA ARG A 7 -54.88 -27.91 40.69
C ARG A 7 -54.61 -26.48 40.22
N LYS A 8 -53.46 -25.91 40.58
CA LYS A 8 -53.01 -24.58 40.10
C LYS A 8 -52.70 -24.65 38.61
N THR A 9 -53.58 -24.06 37.81
CA THR A 9 -53.30 -23.69 36.42
C THR A 9 -52.34 -22.50 36.42
N HIS A 10 -51.08 -22.73 36.02
CA HIS A 10 -50.18 -21.64 35.65
C HIS A 10 -50.66 -21.05 34.33
N GLY A 11 -51.30 -19.88 34.41
CA GLY A 11 -51.63 -19.08 33.25
C GLY A 11 -50.36 -18.65 32.52
N PHE A 12 -50.34 -18.87 31.21
CA PHE A 12 -49.38 -18.23 30.31
C PHE A 12 -49.66 -16.73 30.28
N THR A 13 -48.90 -15.96 31.04
CA THR A 13 -48.82 -14.50 30.85
C THR A 13 -48.00 -14.26 29.58
N HIS A 14 -48.67 -14.01 28.45
CA HIS A 14 -48.01 -13.45 27.28
C HIS A 14 -47.44 -12.08 27.68
N ALA A 15 -46.12 -11.95 27.66
CA ALA A 15 -45.47 -10.66 27.68
C ALA A 15 -45.89 -9.91 26.41
N LEU A 16 -46.80 -8.95 26.56
CA LEU A 16 -47.15 -7.99 25.53
C LEU A 16 -45.88 -7.23 25.13
N CYS A 17 -45.42 -7.47 23.90
CA CYS A 17 -44.45 -6.61 23.24
C CYS A 17 -45.07 -5.20 23.19
N SER A 18 -44.48 -4.22 23.89
CA SER A 18 -44.89 -2.83 23.74
C SER A 18 -44.73 -2.44 22.26
N PRO A 19 -45.70 -1.73 21.66
CA PRO A 19 -45.52 -1.16 20.33
C PRO A 19 -44.29 -0.25 20.38
N GLY A 20 -43.34 -0.52 19.48
CA GLY A 20 -42.10 0.24 19.40
C GLY A 20 -42.41 1.73 19.35
N THR A 21 -41.67 2.51 20.15
CA THR A 21 -41.68 3.97 20.12
C THR A 21 -41.53 4.42 18.67
N THR A 22 -42.63 4.87 18.08
CA THR A 22 -42.61 5.42 16.73
C THR A 22 -41.72 6.65 16.77
N MET A 23 -40.61 6.61 16.01
CA MET A 23 -39.72 7.75 15.84
C MET A 23 -40.57 8.98 15.51
N GLY A 24 -40.59 9.98 16.39
CA GLY A 24 -41.43 11.15 16.21
C GLY A 24 -41.15 11.87 14.89
N PRO A 25 -42.12 12.61 14.31
CA PRO A 25 -41.98 13.28 13.01
C PRO A 25 -40.79 14.24 12.96
N ALA A 26 -40.36 14.79 14.10
CA ALA A 26 -39.14 15.60 14.21
C ALA A 26 -37.86 14.81 13.90
N PHE A 27 -37.77 13.52 14.30
CA PHE A 27 -36.62 12.67 13.99
C PHE A 27 -36.57 12.28 12.51
N LEU A 28 -37.73 12.10 11.88
CA LEU A 28 -37.84 11.76 10.45
C LEU A 28 -37.39 12.92 9.54
N LEU A 29 -37.51 14.18 9.99
CA LEU A 29 -37.03 15.36 9.26
C LEU A 29 -35.60 15.76 9.66
N ALA A 30 -35.23 15.59 10.92
CA ALA A 30 -33.90 15.95 11.41
C ALA A 30 -32.79 15.07 10.80
N PHE A 31 -33.04 13.76 10.61
CA PHE A 31 -32.05 12.84 10.07
C PHE A 31 -31.62 13.12 8.61
N PRO A 32 -32.54 13.29 7.63
CA PRO A 32 -32.16 13.66 6.27
C PRO A 32 -31.57 15.07 6.20
N LEU A 33 -32.01 16.01 7.05
CA LEU A 33 -31.40 17.34 7.14
C LEU A 33 -29.96 17.26 7.67
N LEU A 34 -29.70 16.44 8.69
CA LEU A 34 -28.35 16.18 9.21
C LEU A 34 -27.45 15.48 8.17
N LEU A 35 -27.99 14.56 7.36
CA LEU A 35 -27.26 13.95 6.25
C LEU A 35 -26.97 14.94 5.12
N ALA A 36 -27.92 15.81 4.80
CA ALA A 36 -27.74 16.87 3.79
C ALA A 36 -26.75 17.94 4.24
N LEU A 37 -26.67 18.19 5.55
CA LEU A 37 -25.69 19.07 6.18
C LEU A 37 -24.35 18.36 6.43
N SER A 38 -24.31 17.03 6.44
CA SER A 38 -23.06 16.29 6.54
C SER A 38 -22.28 16.49 5.24
N THR A 39 -21.18 17.24 5.33
CA THR A 39 -20.21 17.26 4.24
C THR A 39 -19.62 15.85 4.15
N PRO A 40 -19.54 15.24 2.95
CA PRO A 40 -18.79 14.01 2.79
C PRO A 40 -17.37 14.29 3.31
N CYS A 41 -16.98 13.58 4.36
CA CYS A 41 -15.62 13.62 4.83
C CYS A 41 -14.81 12.86 3.77
N ASP A 42 -14.22 13.60 2.82
CA ASP A 42 -13.26 13.04 1.87
C ASP A 42 -12.03 12.60 2.66
N ALA A 43 -12.12 11.41 3.24
CA ALA A 43 -11.03 10.74 3.91
C ALA A 43 -10.38 9.79 2.90
N CYS A 44 -9.13 10.07 2.55
CA CYS A 44 -8.33 9.12 1.78
C CYS A 44 -8.09 7.85 2.62
N GLU A 45 -8.61 6.71 2.14
CA GLU A 45 -8.35 5.40 2.69
C GLU A 45 -7.49 4.55 1.73
N CYS A 46 -6.39 4.00 2.24
CA CYS A 46 -5.43 3.25 1.46
C CYS A 46 -5.62 1.75 1.65
N LYS A 47 -5.59 1.00 0.56
CA LYS A 47 -5.56 -0.46 0.61
C LYS A 47 -4.24 -0.93 1.24
N ILE A 48 -4.30 -1.89 2.15
CA ILE A 48 -3.10 -2.58 2.62
C ILE A 48 -2.49 -3.39 1.48
N GLN A 49 -1.19 -3.21 1.26
CA GLN A 49 -0.45 -3.91 0.21
C GLN A 49 0.91 -4.37 0.73
N HIS A 50 1.37 -5.51 0.22
CA HIS A 50 2.70 -6.03 0.50
C HIS A 50 3.76 -5.16 -0.19
N PRO A 51 4.99 -4.99 0.36
CA PRO A 51 6.06 -4.23 -0.28
C PRO A 51 6.33 -4.61 -1.74
N GLN A 52 6.31 -5.92 -2.05
CA GLN A 52 6.40 -6.42 -3.42
C GLN A 52 5.27 -5.91 -4.32
N THR A 53 4.03 -5.83 -3.82
CA THR A 53 2.89 -5.32 -4.60
C THR A 53 3.10 -3.86 -4.98
N PHE A 54 3.58 -3.02 -4.04
CA PHE A 54 3.94 -1.64 -4.34
C PHE A 54 5.02 -1.56 -5.43
N TYR A 55 6.06 -2.38 -5.34
CA TYR A 55 7.12 -2.45 -6.36
C TYR A 55 6.55 -2.84 -7.72
N CYS A 56 5.72 -3.88 -7.77
CA CYS A 56 5.21 -4.43 -9.03
C CYS A 56 4.20 -3.52 -9.71
N MET A 57 3.31 -2.89 -8.95
CA MET A 57 2.25 -2.01 -9.49
C MET A 57 2.74 -0.61 -9.87
N SER A 58 3.90 -0.17 -9.36
CA SER A 58 4.43 1.17 -9.66
C SER A 58 5.23 1.18 -10.94
N ASP A 59 5.17 2.27 -11.72
CA ASP A 59 6.05 2.42 -12.90
C ASP A 59 7.50 2.64 -12.46
N ILE A 60 7.67 3.44 -11.41
CA ILE A 60 8.97 3.88 -10.90
C ILE A 60 9.07 3.64 -9.39
N VAL A 61 10.26 3.23 -8.96
CA VAL A 61 10.63 3.10 -7.55
C VAL A 61 12.02 3.69 -7.37
N ILE A 62 12.16 4.66 -6.47
CA ILE A 62 13.41 5.40 -6.23
C ILE A 62 13.69 5.54 -4.74
N ILE A 63 14.96 5.81 -4.43
CA ILE A 63 15.38 6.37 -3.14
C ILE A 63 15.86 7.80 -3.41
N GLY A 64 15.38 8.75 -2.61
CA GLY A 64 15.79 10.14 -2.77
C GLY A 64 15.53 10.99 -1.55
N ASN A 65 15.98 12.25 -1.64
CA ASN A 65 15.81 13.26 -0.61
C ASN A 65 14.85 14.32 -1.14
N ILE A 66 13.77 14.59 -0.39
CA ILE A 66 12.94 15.76 -0.64
C ILE A 66 13.66 16.97 -0.04
N LEU A 67 13.99 17.93 -0.90
CA LEU A 67 14.82 19.09 -0.55
C LEU A 67 13.98 20.27 -0.09
N GLU A 68 13.01 20.67 -0.91
CA GLU A 68 12.18 21.84 -0.70
C GLU A 68 10.85 21.72 -1.45
N HIS A 69 9.90 22.57 -1.10
CA HIS A 69 8.69 22.76 -1.87
C HIS A 69 9.03 23.28 -3.27
N GLY A 70 8.44 22.65 -4.29
CA GLY A 70 8.48 23.13 -5.66
C GLY A 70 7.38 24.16 -5.93
N LYS A 71 7.11 24.38 -7.21
CA LYS A 71 5.97 25.20 -7.65
C LYS A 71 4.71 24.35 -7.71
N ASP A 72 3.85 24.53 -6.73
CA ASP A 72 2.53 23.89 -6.70
C ASP A 72 1.69 24.27 -7.94
N THR A 73 0.81 23.35 -8.31
CA THR A 73 -0.24 23.58 -9.31
C THR A 73 -1.58 23.74 -8.59
N ALA A 74 -2.66 24.03 -9.34
CA ALA A 74 -4.00 24.16 -8.76
C ALA A 74 -4.41 22.94 -7.90
N LEU A 75 -4.10 21.72 -8.37
CA LEU A 75 -4.56 20.47 -7.75
C LEU A 75 -3.44 19.61 -7.14
N LYS A 76 -2.17 19.98 -7.35
CA LYS A 76 -1.03 19.14 -6.95
C LYS A 76 0.02 19.97 -6.25
N ARG A 77 0.54 19.40 -5.17
CA ARG A 77 1.74 19.85 -4.49
C ARG A 77 2.98 19.28 -5.16
N SER A 78 4.01 20.11 -5.29
CA SER A 78 5.28 19.72 -5.92
C SER A 78 6.41 19.76 -4.89
N TYR A 79 7.38 18.86 -5.03
CA TYR A 79 8.62 18.87 -4.27
C TYR A 79 9.81 18.72 -5.20
N ARG A 80 10.90 19.43 -4.92
CA ARG A 80 12.20 19.16 -5.57
C ARG A 80 12.82 17.94 -4.90
N ILE A 81 13.32 17.02 -5.72
CA ILE A 81 13.90 15.77 -5.26
C ILE A 81 15.34 15.64 -5.76
N ASN A 82 16.21 15.14 -4.89
CA ASN A 82 17.51 14.60 -5.28
C ASN A 82 17.44 13.07 -5.23
N ILE A 83 17.50 12.42 -6.38
CA ILE A 83 17.42 10.96 -6.48
C ILE A 83 18.82 10.38 -6.24
N THR A 84 18.96 9.56 -5.20
CA THR A 84 20.22 8.89 -4.86
C THR A 84 20.32 7.51 -5.49
N GLN A 85 19.18 6.82 -5.69
CA GLN A 85 19.15 5.50 -6.30
C GLN A 85 17.83 5.27 -7.05
N ILE A 86 17.91 4.60 -8.20
CA ILE A 86 16.75 4.14 -8.98
C ILE A 86 16.65 2.62 -8.82
N LEU A 87 15.52 2.12 -8.34
CA LEU A 87 15.27 0.69 -8.07
C LEU A 87 14.39 0.04 -9.15
N LYS A 88 13.53 0.83 -9.80
CA LYS A 88 12.70 0.40 -10.93
C LYS A 88 12.43 1.58 -11.86
N ILE A 89 12.59 1.37 -13.16
CA ILE A 89 12.21 2.34 -14.18
C ILE A 89 11.94 1.62 -15.52
N PRO A 90 10.88 1.94 -16.27
CA PRO A 90 10.47 1.15 -17.43
C PRO A 90 11.32 1.42 -18.68
N LYS A 91 11.90 2.62 -18.82
CA LYS A 91 12.76 3.06 -19.95
C LYS A 91 13.74 4.13 -19.47
N LYS A 92 14.78 4.45 -20.26
CA LYS A 92 15.58 5.66 -20.06
C LYS A 92 14.67 6.87 -20.23
N ILE A 93 14.36 7.55 -19.13
CA ILE A 93 13.59 8.79 -19.10
C ILE A 93 14.53 9.97 -18.82
N PRO A 94 14.11 11.22 -19.12
CA PRO A 94 14.83 12.39 -18.67
C PRO A 94 15.00 12.40 -17.13
N PRO A 95 16.03 13.10 -16.61
CA PRO A 95 16.22 13.23 -15.17
C PRO A 95 14.96 13.76 -14.47
N ILE A 96 14.51 13.07 -13.44
CA ILE A 96 13.40 13.52 -12.61
C ILE A 96 13.94 14.49 -11.55
N THR A 97 13.56 15.76 -11.67
CA THR A 97 13.94 16.80 -10.72
C THR A 97 12.82 17.17 -9.75
N SER A 98 11.61 16.68 -10.00
CA SER A 98 10.42 17.02 -9.21
C SER A 98 9.45 15.85 -9.09
N VAL A 99 8.83 15.77 -7.92
CA VAL A 99 7.77 14.80 -7.62
C VAL A 99 6.49 15.55 -7.29
N TYR A 100 5.35 14.94 -7.63
CA TYR A 100 4.04 15.55 -7.44
C TYR A 100 3.12 14.63 -6.65
N THR A 101 2.31 15.24 -5.79
CA THR A 101 1.28 14.57 -5.01
C THR A 101 0.01 15.43 -4.98
N PRO A 102 -1.18 14.88 -4.76
CA PRO A 102 -2.39 15.69 -4.58
C PRO A 102 -2.18 16.75 -3.50
N LYS A 103 -2.79 17.93 -3.69
CA LYS A 103 -2.61 19.05 -2.76
C LYS A 103 -3.28 18.79 -1.41
N ASP A 104 -4.46 18.20 -1.46
CA ASP A 104 -5.31 18.02 -0.30
C ASP A 104 -5.10 16.65 0.36
N TRP A 105 -5.15 16.64 1.69
CA TRP A 105 -5.04 15.44 2.50
C TRP A 105 -6.12 14.39 2.16
N GLY A 106 -7.35 14.86 1.92
CA GLY A 106 -8.50 14.03 1.56
C GLY A 106 -8.34 13.32 0.21
N SER A 107 -7.58 13.90 -0.71
CA SER A 107 -7.24 13.29 -1.99
C SER A 107 -5.94 12.47 -1.94
N CYS A 108 -5.54 12.01 -0.75
CA CYS A 108 -4.30 11.24 -0.52
C CYS A 108 -3.01 12.04 -0.74
N GLY A 109 -3.05 13.37 -0.59
CA GLY A 109 -1.90 14.24 -0.71
C GLY A 109 -0.85 13.96 0.36
N TYR A 110 0.41 13.83 -0.05
CA TYR A 110 1.54 13.70 0.88
C TYR A 110 2.01 15.09 1.35
N GLU A 111 2.29 15.19 2.65
CA GLU A 111 2.81 16.40 3.27
C GLU A 111 4.09 16.09 4.02
N VAL A 112 5.17 16.71 3.56
CA VAL A 112 6.46 16.68 4.26
C VAL A 112 6.30 17.49 5.55
N ARG A 113 6.56 16.86 6.69
CA ARG A 113 6.38 17.50 8.02
C ARG A 113 7.58 18.33 8.47
N THR A 114 8.74 18.11 7.88
CA THR A 114 10.01 18.78 8.19
C THR A 114 10.52 19.47 6.94
N SER A 115 11.38 20.48 7.07
CA SER A 115 11.91 21.19 5.89
C SER A 115 12.66 20.26 4.93
N GLN A 116 13.23 19.16 5.43
CA GLN A 116 13.91 18.15 4.63
C GLN A 116 13.57 16.74 5.13
N GLN A 117 13.48 15.79 4.19
CA GLN A 117 13.37 14.36 4.47
C GLN A 117 14.30 13.59 3.54
N SER A 118 15.26 12.89 4.14
CA SER A 118 16.28 12.14 3.42
C SER A 118 15.97 10.64 3.37
N GLN A 119 16.53 9.97 2.38
CA GLN A 119 16.44 8.51 2.19
C GLN A 119 15.00 8.00 2.17
N LEU A 120 14.11 8.69 1.44
CA LEU A 120 12.75 8.24 1.20
C LEU A 120 12.72 7.25 0.04
N LEU A 121 12.20 6.06 0.29
CA LEU A 121 11.71 5.15 -0.73
C LEU A 121 10.38 5.69 -1.25
N ILE A 122 10.32 6.02 -2.54
CA ILE A 122 9.12 6.54 -3.20
C ILE A 122 8.79 5.64 -4.39
N ALA A 123 7.61 5.04 -4.36
CA ALA A 123 7.01 4.33 -5.49
C ALA A 123 5.85 5.14 -6.07
N GLY A 124 5.69 5.11 -7.38
CA GLY A 124 4.60 5.84 -8.04
C GLY A 124 4.55 5.63 -9.54
N TYR A 125 3.88 6.54 -10.23
CA TYR A 125 3.67 6.47 -11.67
C TYR A 125 4.43 7.56 -12.40
N LEU A 126 4.78 7.28 -13.65
CA LEU A 126 5.42 8.25 -14.53
C LEU A 126 4.41 8.86 -15.48
N ARG A 127 4.33 10.19 -15.51
CA ARG A 127 3.51 10.90 -16.50
C ARG A 127 4.26 12.12 -17.00
N LYS A 128 4.45 12.23 -18.32
CA LYS A 128 5.13 13.37 -18.97
C LYS A 128 6.49 13.73 -18.33
N GLY A 129 7.30 12.72 -17.98
CA GLY A 129 8.64 12.93 -17.42
C GLY A 129 8.68 13.30 -15.92
N ALA A 130 7.54 13.31 -15.23
CA ALA A 130 7.46 13.56 -13.80
C ALA A 130 6.94 12.34 -13.03
N LEU A 131 7.41 12.18 -11.79
CA LEU A 131 6.95 11.16 -10.85
C LEU A 131 5.73 11.68 -10.09
N TYR A 132 4.65 10.92 -10.11
CA TYR A 132 3.43 11.18 -9.34
C TYR A 132 3.22 10.08 -8.30
N PHE A 133 2.93 10.48 -7.07
CA PHE A 133 2.66 9.56 -5.97
C PHE A 133 1.60 10.12 -5.01
N THR A 134 1.08 9.25 -4.16
CA THR A 134 0.11 9.60 -3.11
C THR A 134 0.53 8.94 -1.81
N ARG A 135 -0.12 9.29 -0.70
CA ARG A 135 0.05 8.60 0.59
C ARG A 135 -0.27 7.11 0.56
N CYS A 136 -1.07 6.66 -0.40
CA CYS A 136 -1.42 5.25 -0.58
C CYS A 136 -0.41 4.49 -1.44
N HIS A 137 0.56 5.17 -2.03
CA HIS A 137 1.73 4.51 -2.61
C HIS A 137 2.77 4.26 -1.51
N MET A 138 3.88 3.62 -1.89
CA MET A 138 5.01 3.47 -0.97
C MET A 138 5.76 4.80 -0.84
N VAL A 139 5.63 5.43 0.32
CA VAL A 139 6.49 6.54 0.77
C VAL A 139 6.97 6.19 2.17
N TYR A 140 8.21 5.75 2.29
CA TYR A 140 8.74 5.25 3.54
C TYR A 140 10.22 5.55 3.71
N PHE A 141 10.70 5.56 4.95
CA PHE A 141 12.11 5.78 5.23
C PHE A 141 12.91 4.51 4.95
N TRP A 142 13.86 4.59 4.01
CA TRP A 142 14.70 3.47 3.57
C TRP A 142 15.47 2.83 4.73
N TYR A 143 15.97 3.64 5.65
CA TYR A 143 16.71 3.16 6.82
C TYR A 143 15.86 2.34 7.79
N ARG A 144 14.53 2.42 7.72
CA ARG A 144 13.60 1.63 8.55
C ARG A 144 13.22 0.27 7.95
N LEU A 145 13.59 0.01 6.70
CA LEU A 145 13.37 -1.28 6.07
C LEU A 145 14.36 -2.33 6.59
N THR A 146 13.91 -3.58 6.68
CA THR A 146 14.77 -4.73 6.93
C THR A 146 15.72 -4.95 5.74
N ASP A 147 16.82 -5.68 5.95
CA ASP A 147 17.77 -5.97 4.87
C ASP A 147 17.13 -6.84 3.77
N GLU A 148 16.22 -7.75 4.14
CA GLU A 148 15.40 -8.53 3.20
C GLU A 148 14.49 -7.64 2.35
N GLN A 149 13.84 -6.64 2.94
CA GLN A 149 13.01 -5.69 2.19
C GLN A 149 13.86 -4.85 1.25
N ARG A 150 15.03 -4.37 1.71
CA ARG A 150 15.96 -3.61 0.87
C ARG A 150 16.42 -4.45 -0.32
N LEU A 151 16.84 -5.68 -0.08
CA LEU A 151 17.22 -6.63 -1.13
C LEU A 151 16.05 -6.96 -2.06
N GLY A 152 14.84 -7.08 -1.49
CA GLY A 152 13.58 -7.21 -2.22
C GLY A 152 13.39 -6.08 -3.23
N PHE A 153 13.42 -4.84 -2.78
CA PHE A 153 13.27 -3.68 -3.65
C PHE A 153 14.40 -3.51 -4.67
N GLN A 154 15.64 -3.84 -4.30
CA GLN A 154 16.79 -3.68 -5.16
C GLN A 154 16.82 -4.74 -6.26
N GLU A 155 16.55 -6.01 -5.94
CA GLU A 155 16.86 -7.11 -6.85
C GLU A 155 15.77 -8.18 -6.99
N LEU A 156 15.01 -8.48 -5.94
CA LEU A 156 14.24 -9.73 -5.92
C LEU A 156 12.74 -9.57 -6.23
N TYR A 157 12.10 -8.47 -5.84
CA TYR A 157 10.66 -8.29 -6.03
C TYR A 157 10.25 -8.29 -7.51
N LYS A 158 11.15 -7.89 -8.42
CA LYS A 158 10.94 -7.96 -9.87
C LYS A 158 10.62 -9.38 -10.35
N ASN A 159 11.19 -10.39 -9.72
CA ASN A 159 11.00 -11.80 -10.07
C ASN A 159 9.61 -12.32 -9.69
N GLY A 160 8.97 -11.66 -8.73
CA GLY A 160 7.64 -12.02 -8.23
C GLY A 160 6.47 -11.28 -8.90
N CYS A 161 6.71 -10.34 -9.81
CA CYS A 161 5.63 -9.49 -10.36
C CYS A 161 4.62 -10.22 -11.26
N LYS A 162 4.88 -11.47 -11.64
CA LYS A 162 3.90 -12.35 -12.31
C LYS A 162 2.92 -13.01 -11.33
N CYS A 163 3.22 -12.96 -10.03
CA CYS A 163 2.38 -13.48 -8.96
C CYS A 163 1.55 -12.36 -8.33
N GLN A 164 0.34 -12.68 -7.91
CA GLN A 164 -0.54 -11.77 -7.18
C GLN A 164 -0.49 -12.07 -5.68
N ILE A 165 -0.43 -11.03 -4.86
CA ILE A 165 -0.45 -11.16 -3.41
C ILE A 165 -1.83 -10.74 -2.92
N GLN A 166 -2.57 -11.69 -2.35
CA GLN A 166 -3.92 -11.46 -1.84
C GLN A 166 -3.89 -11.24 -0.32
N PRO A 167 -4.21 -10.04 0.19
CA PRO A 167 -4.24 -9.81 1.63
C PRO A 167 -5.37 -10.59 2.31
N CYS A 168 -5.06 -11.30 3.39
CA CYS A 168 -6.08 -11.86 4.27
C CYS A 168 -6.59 -10.78 5.24
N LEU A 169 -7.62 -10.06 4.82
CA LEU A 169 -8.22 -8.94 5.57
C LEU A 169 -9.16 -9.37 6.69
N LEU A 170 -9.61 -10.62 6.70
CA LEU A 170 -10.51 -11.17 7.71
C LEU A 170 -9.88 -12.42 8.34
N CYS A 171 -8.72 -12.26 8.97
CA CYS A 171 -7.94 -13.34 9.62
C CYS A 171 -8.67 -14.07 10.76
N TRP A 172 -9.66 -13.44 11.39
CA TRP A 172 -10.64 -14.05 12.31
C TRP A 172 -11.56 -15.08 11.63
N ARG A 173 -11.57 -15.12 10.30
CA ARG A 173 -12.18 -16.17 9.47
C ARG A 173 -11.09 -16.89 8.68
N HIS A 174 -11.48 -17.95 7.99
CA HIS A 174 -10.59 -18.61 7.03
C HIS A 174 -10.19 -17.62 5.93
N CYS A 175 -8.88 -17.46 5.74
CA CYS A 175 -8.35 -16.70 4.63
C CYS A 175 -8.78 -17.34 3.30
N PRO A 176 -8.84 -16.55 2.21
CA PRO A 176 -9.09 -17.10 0.86
C PRO A 176 -8.12 -18.24 0.54
N GLN A 177 -8.59 -19.22 -0.22
CA GLN A 177 -7.69 -20.23 -0.79
C GLN A 177 -6.94 -19.60 -1.97
N PRO A 178 -5.60 -19.72 -2.05
CA PRO A 178 -4.82 -19.16 -3.15
C PRO A 178 -5.10 -19.93 -4.45
N ASP A 179 -5.29 -19.20 -5.56
CA ASP A 179 -5.19 -19.80 -6.89
C ASP A 179 -3.71 -20.00 -7.31
N ARG A 180 -3.46 -20.66 -8.45
CA ARG A 180 -2.12 -21.02 -8.94
C ARG A 180 -1.16 -19.84 -9.02
N ARG A 181 -1.63 -18.63 -9.30
CA ARG A 181 -0.79 -17.43 -9.45
C ARG A 181 -0.78 -16.55 -8.21
N GLU A 182 -1.31 -17.03 -7.09
CA GLU A 182 -1.54 -16.21 -5.91
C GLU A 182 -0.75 -16.67 -4.70
N CYS A 183 -0.32 -15.71 -3.88
CA CYS A 183 0.08 -15.97 -2.51
C CYS A 183 -0.86 -15.25 -1.55
N VAL A 184 -1.47 -16.00 -0.64
CA VAL A 184 -2.30 -15.41 0.41
C VAL A 184 -1.39 -14.85 1.51
N TRP A 185 -1.50 -13.54 1.73
CA TRP A 185 -0.72 -12.79 2.71
C TRP A 185 -1.44 -12.76 4.04
N ARG A 186 -0.93 -13.53 5.01
CA ARG A 186 -1.48 -13.64 6.35
C ARG A 186 -0.75 -12.68 7.28
N GLN A 187 -1.51 -11.82 7.95
CA GLN A 187 -0.97 -10.88 8.93
C GLN A 187 -0.75 -11.58 10.27
N LYS A 188 0.32 -11.21 10.97
CA LYS A 188 0.60 -11.70 12.33
C LYS A 188 -0.45 -11.16 13.30
N ASP A 189 -1.11 -12.04 14.05
CA ASP A 189 -2.11 -11.69 15.08
C ASP A 189 -3.20 -10.73 14.59
N CYS A 190 -3.63 -10.89 13.33
CA CYS A 190 -4.62 -9.97 12.72
C CYS A 190 -4.21 -8.49 12.67
N ASN A 191 -2.91 -8.22 12.80
CA ASN A 191 -2.38 -6.87 12.79
C ASN A 191 -2.10 -6.44 11.35
N TYR A 192 -3.02 -5.69 10.74
CA TYR A 192 -2.98 -5.22 9.34
C TYR A 192 -1.93 -4.12 9.08
N ARG A 193 -0.70 -4.32 9.57
CA ARG A 193 0.42 -3.41 9.40
C ARG A 193 1.40 -3.98 8.39
N ILE A 194 1.65 -3.22 7.33
CA ILE A 194 2.61 -3.54 6.25
C ILE A 194 4.01 -3.86 6.81
N TRP A 195 4.36 -3.28 7.96
CA TRP A 195 5.66 -3.39 8.60
C TRP A 195 5.72 -4.46 9.69
N ASN A 196 4.73 -5.35 9.74
CA ASN A 196 4.65 -6.44 10.70
C ASN A 196 4.46 -7.79 10.00
N GLY A 197 4.89 -8.86 10.67
CA GLY A 197 4.71 -10.24 10.22
C GLY A 197 5.78 -10.72 9.24
N ASP A 198 6.07 -12.02 9.31
CA ASP A 198 7.23 -12.60 8.64
C ASP A 198 7.17 -12.51 7.10
N GLN A 199 5.96 -12.60 6.54
CA GLN A 199 5.77 -12.47 5.09
C GLN A 199 6.15 -11.06 4.62
N SER A 200 5.67 -10.04 5.32
CA SER A 200 5.90 -8.63 4.98
C SER A 200 7.36 -8.20 5.18
N LEU A 201 8.01 -8.76 6.20
CA LEU A 201 9.35 -8.38 6.62
C LEU A 201 10.45 -9.16 5.91
N TYR A 202 10.22 -10.44 5.60
CA TYR A 202 11.31 -11.37 5.23
C TYR A 202 11.01 -12.24 4.02
N SER A 203 9.85 -12.08 3.36
CA SER A 203 9.44 -12.97 2.28
C SER A 203 9.01 -12.24 1.01
N MET A 204 8.96 -13.00 -0.07
CA MET A 204 8.41 -12.59 -1.37
C MET A 204 7.57 -13.73 -1.97
N CYS A 205 6.58 -13.36 -2.77
CA CYS A 205 5.76 -14.30 -3.52
C CYS A 205 6.36 -14.48 -4.92
N THR A 206 6.83 -15.69 -5.23
CA THR A 206 7.56 -15.95 -6.49
C THR A 206 7.03 -17.19 -7.20
N PRO A 207 7.17 -17.27 -8.55
CA PRO A 207 6.85 -18.48 -9.28
C PRO A 207 7.75 -19.63 -8.84
N ARG A 208 7.19 -20.82 -8.69
CA ARG A 208 7.89 -22.06 -8.38
C ARG A 208 7.98 -22.94 -9.64
N PRO A 209 8.88 -23.94 -9.65
CA PRO A 209 9.05 -24.85 -10.80
C PRO A 209 7.79 -25.65 -11.17
N ASP A 210 6.90 -25.88 -10.20
CA ASP A 210 5.60 -26.53 -10.41
C ASP A 210 4.57 -25.65 -11.15
N GLY A 211 4.93 -24.41 -11.49
CA GLY A 211 4.06 -23.44 -12.16
C GLY A 211 3.12 -22.69 -11.23
N HIS A 212 3.17 -22.95 -9.91
CA HIS A 212 2.42 -22.21 -8.90
C HIS A 212 3.24 -21.05 -8.33
N CYS A 213 2.57 -20.03 -7.80
CA CYS A 213 3.19 -19.00 -6.99
C CYS A 213 3.20 -19.44 -5.53
N GLY A 214 4.28 -19.12 -4.82
CA GLY A 214 4.37 -19.42 -3.41
C GLY A 214 5.26 -18.45 -2.66
N TRP A 215 5.05 -18.39 -1.35
CA TRP A 215 5.93 -17.64 -0.45
C TRP A 215 7.31 -18.30 -0.42
N THR A 216 8.33 -17.45 -0.55
CA THR A 216 9.74 -17.79 -0.47
C THR A 216 10.40 -16.78 0.46
N ARG A 217 11.15 -17.25 1.44
CA ARG A 217 11.91 -16.37 2.32
C ARG A 217 13.08 -15.77 1.54
N ILE A 218 13.36 -14.48 1.78
CA ILE A 218 14.52 -13.81 1.22
C ILE A 218 15.74 -14.20 2.05
N ASP A 219 16.69 -14.90 1.42
CA ASP A 219 17.94 -15.31 2.06
C ASP A 219 19.05 -14.30 1.74
N ILE A 220 19.35 -13.44 2.71
CA ILE A 220 20.38 -12.41 2.58
C ILE A 220 21.80 -12.97 2.65
N LEU A 221 22.00 -14.14 3.27
CA LEU A 221 23.34 -14.70 3.51
C LEU A 221 23.88 -15.39 2.26
N ASN A 222 22.98 -16.07 1.54
CA ASN A 222 23.34 -16.83 0.34
C ASN A 222 23.07 -16.07 -0.97
N TYR A 223 22.56 -14.84 -0.89
CA TYR A 223 22.35 -14.03 -2.09
C TYR A 223 23.67 -13.49 -2.64
N HIS A 224 24.08 -14.02 -3.79
CA HIS A 224 25.19 -13.48 -4.58
C HIS A 224 24.65 -12.59 -5.69
N ARG A 225 25.07 -11.33 -5.73
CA ARG A 225 24.72 -10.41 -6.82
C ARG A 225 25.40 -10.88 -8.11
N GLU A 226 24.61 -11.20 -9.13
CA GLU A 226 25.14 -11.36 -10.49
C GLU A 226 25.78 -10.03 -10.91
N THR A 227 27.10 -10.01 -10.98
CA THR A 227 27.86 -8.89 -11.50
C THR A 227 27.89 -9.00 -13.02
N THR A 228 26.82 -8.55 -13.69
CA THR A 228 26.94 -8.29 -15.13
C THR A 228 28.00 -7.19 -15.33
N PRO A 229 29.09 -7.46 -16.07
CA PRO A 229 30.10 -6.44 -16.34
C PRO A 229 29.46 -5.25 -17.07
N PRO A 230 29.89 -4.00 -16.78
CA PRO A 230 29.45 -2.86 -17.57
C PRO A 230 29.81 -3.08 -19.04
N PRO A 231 28.93 -2.72 -20.00
CA PRO A 231 29.26 -2.84 -21.41
C PRO A 231 30.56 -2.06 -21.70
N PRO A 232 31.46 -2.60 -22.54
CA PRO A 232 32.74 -1.97 -22.83
C PRO A 232 32.52 -0.54 -23.34
N ARG A 233 33.27 0.39 -22.78
CA ARG A 233 33.23 1.81 -23.10
C ARG A 233 33.65 1.96 -24.56
N GLN A 234 32.70 2.24 -25.46
CA GLN A 234 33.01 2.57 -26.85
C GLN A 234 33.76 3.91 -26.86
N THR A 235 35.08 3.85 -27.05
CA THR A 235 35.90 5.00 -27.41
C THR A 235 35.56 5.39 -28.85
N THR A 236 34.80 6.46 -29.02
CA THR A 236 34.73 7.15 -30.32
C THR A 236 36.11 7.73 -30.63
N PRO A 237 36.70 7.47 -31.80
CA PRO A 237 37.95 8.11 -32.19
C PRO A 237 37.74 9.63 -32.30
N GLU A 238 38.63 10.39 -31.68
CA GLU A 238 38.82 11.80 -32.00
C GLU A 238 39.03 11.93 -33.51
N MET A 239 38.14 12.66 -34.18
CA MET A 239 38.45 13.21 -35.50
C MET A 239 39.44 14.34 -35.31
N LEU A 240 40.69 13.96 -35.52
CA LEU A 240 41.86 14.76 -35.84
C LEU A 240 41.51 16.03 -36.65
N TYR A 241 42.09 17.13 -36.21
CA TYR A 241 42.38 18.34 -37.00
C TYR A 241 42.71 18.03 -38.46
N ILE A 242 42.09 18.75 -39.39
CA ILE A 242 42.72 19.13 -40.67
C ILE A 242 42.43 20.62 -40.89
N MET A 243 43.53 21.35 -41.11
CA MET A 243 43.62 22.76 -41.53
C MET A 243 43.02 22.98 -42.91
#